data_AF-U1NZJ8-F1
#
_entry.id   AF-U1NZJ8-F1
#
_cell.length_a   1.000
_cell.length_b   1.000
_cell.length_c   1.000
_cell.angle_alpha   90.00
_cell.angle_beta   90.00
_cell.angle_gamma   90.00
#
_symmetry.space_group_name_H-M   'P 1'
#
loop_
_entity.id
_entity.type
_entity.pdbx_description
1 polymer ?
#
loop_
_entity_poly.entity_id
_entity_poly.type
_entity_poly.pdbx_seq_one_letter_code
_entity_poly.pdbx_strand_id
1 'polypeptide(L)'
;MRTMPATSRAGPEAAQVIAGATAVIDPTAYCQQCPHFETEGGPSCTHEGTRILEVLHDGRCHVIDCPVVTAAGPDFTRVRRD
;
A
#
# COMPACT_ATOMS: atom_id res chain seq x y z
N MET A 1 -16.91 23.88 24.93
CA MET A 1 -17.18 22.47 25.32
C MET A 1 -17.70 21.79 24.06
N ARG A 2 -17.13 20.76 23.44
CA ARG A 2 -16.13 19.73 23.76
C ARG A 2 -15.42 19.33 22.44
N THR A 3 -14.19 18.87 22.57
CA THR A 3 -13.24 18.33 21.58
C THR A 3 -13.87 17.37 20.54
N MET A 4 -13.31 17.35 19.34
CA MET A 4 -13.52 16.27 18.35
C MET A 4 -13.21 14.89 18.95
N PRO A 5 -13.88 13.84 18.47
CA PRO A 5 -13.21 12.57 18.27
C PRO A 5 -13.17 12.28 16.76
N ALA A 6 -11.98 12.42 16.18
CA ALA A 6 -11.61 11.71 14.98
C ALA A 6 -11.66 10.21 15.30
N THR A 7 -12.83 9.61 15.14
CA THR A 7 -12.93 8.15 15.14
C THR A 7 -12.82 7.71 13.70
N SER A 8 -11.63 7.88 13.13
CA SER A 8 -11.17 7.05 12.01
C SER A 8 -11.07 5.65 12.56
N ARG A 9 -12.21 4.96 12.60
CA ARG A 9 -12.28 3.54 12.86
C ARG A 9 -11.77 2.90 11.58
N ALA A 10 -10.45 2.80 11.46
CA ALA A 10 -9.81 1.86 10.56
C ALA A 10 -10.30 0.47 11.00
N GLY A 11 -11.39 0.02 10.38
CA GLY A 11 -11.84 -1.35 10.54
C GLY A 11 -10.78 -2.31 10.00
N PRO A 12 -10.72 -3.56 10.50
CA PRO A 12 -10.07 -4.59 9.72
C PRO A 12 -10.90 -4.80 8.43
N GLU A 13 -10.34 -5.46 7.41
CA GLU A 13 -11.07 -6.03 6.26
C GLU A 13 -11.06 -5.27 4.93
N ALA A 14 -9.95 -4.63 4.57
CA ALA A 14 -9.36 -4.98 3.29
C ALA A 14 -8.35 -6.09 3.61
N ALA A 15 -8.75 -7.36 3.52
CA ALA A 15 -7.87 -8.49 3.82
C ALA A 15 -6.69 -8.44 2.85
N GLN A 16 -5.62 -7.80 3.31
CA GLN A 16 -4.33 -7.76 2.68
C GLN A 16 -3.75 -9.16 2.77
N VAL A 17 -3.41 -9.73 1.63
CA VAL A 17 -2.87 -11.10 1.56
C VAL A 17 -1.41 -10.97 1.22
N ILE A 18 -0.54 -11.48 2.07
CA ILE A 18 0.91 -11.51 1.83
C ILE A 18 1.30 -12.97 1.57
N ALA A 19 1.79 -13.25 0.37
CA ALA A 19 2.17 -14.58 -0.08
C ALA A 19 3.64 -14.55 -0.55
N GLY A 20 4.56 -14.71 0.39
CA GLY A 20 5.99 -14.62 0.09
C GLY A 20 6.39 -13.21 -0.33
N ALA A 21 6.87 -13.04 -1.57
CA ALA A 21 7.28 -11.74 -2.11
C ALA A 21 6.11 -10.95 -2.73
N THR A 22 4.94 -11.57 -2.95
CA THR A 22 3.77 -10.86 -3.48
C THR A 22 2.78 -10.50 -2.40
N ALA A 23 2.04 -9.41 -2.62
CA ALA A 23 0.96 -9.03 -1.75
C ALA A 23 -0.19 -8.35 -2.49
N VAL A 24 -1.41 -8.58 -2.02
CA VAL A 24 -2.59 -7.81 -2.44
C VAL A 24 -2.86 -6.76 -1.37
N ILE A 25 -2.77 -5.49 -1.75
CA ILE A 25 -2.87 -4.35 -0.84
C ILE A 25 -3.89 -3.33 -1.32
N ASP A 26 -4.43 -2.57 -0.36
CA ASP A 26 -5.20 -1.37 -0.66
C ASP A 26 -4.24 -0.21 -1.00
N PRO A 27 -4.32 0.37 -2.20
CA PRO A 27 -3.40 1.43 -2.60
C PRO A 27 -3.58 2.71 -1.77
N THR A 28 -4.76 3.00 -1.23
CA THR A 28 -4.97 4.19 -0.40
C THR A 28 -4.28 4.09 0.96
N ALA A 29 -4.23 2.89 1.55
CA ALA A 29 -3.49 2.62 2.77
C ALA A 29 -1.97 2.45 2.56
N TYR A 30 -1.53 2.07 1.35
CA TYR A 30 -0.14 1.76 1.03
C TYR A 30 0.45 2.68 -0.05
N CYS A 31 0.20 2.36 -1.32
CA CYS A 31 0.86 2.99 -2.45
C CYS A 31 0.72 4.52 -2.47
N GLN A 32 -0.47 5.06 -2.22
CA GLN A 32 -0.75 6.50 -2.19
C GLN A 32 -0.05 7.24 -1.04
N GLN A 33 0.46 6.52 -0.03
CA GLN A 33 1.30 7.09 1.03
C GLN A 33 2.79 7.02 0.68
N CYS A 34 3.17 6.25 -0.35
CA CYS A 34 4.56 6.11 -0.80
C CYS A 34 4.94 7.22 -1.80
N PRO A 35 6.16 7.77 -1.71
CA PRO A 35 6.65 8.77 -2.66
C PRO A 35 6.97 8.18 -4.06
N HIS A 36 7.09 6.86 -4.17
CA HIS A 36 7.42 6.15 -5.43
C HIS A 36 6.18 5.70 -6.21
N PHE A 37 4.98 6.07 -5.77
CA PHE A 37 3.76 5.70 -6.47
C PHE A 37 3.37 6.79 -7.45
N GLU A 38 3.13 6.39 -8.69
CA GLU A 38 2.69 7.27 -9.77
C GLU A 38 1.35 6.80 -10.33
N THR A 39 0.52 7.77 -10.69
CA THR A 39 -0.81 7.52 -11.26
C THR A 39 -1.02 8.20 -12.61
N GLU A 40 -0.03 8.93 -13.14
CA GLU A 40 -0.19 9.72 -14.37
C GLU A 40 -0.61 8.88 -15.58
N GLY A 41 -0.07 7.66 -15.71
CA GLY A 41 -0.45 6.70 -16.76
C GLY A 41 -1.27 5.50 -16.25
N GLY A 42 -1.79 5.58 -15.02
CA GLY A 42 -2.32 4.45 -14.25
C GLY A 42 -1.39 4.03 -13.11
N PRO A 43 -1.88 3.16 -12.20
CA PRO A 43 -1.17 2.82 -10.97
C PRO A 43 0.14 2.09 -11.27
N SER A 44 1.24 2.77 -11.02
CA SER A 44 2.60 2.28 -11.24
C SER A 44 3.48 2.59 -10.03
N CYS A 45 4.47 1.73 -9.77
CA CYS A 45 5.50 1.98 -8.75
C CYS A 45 6.84 2.17 -9.45
N THR A 46 7.52 3.28 -9.17
CA THR A 46 8.84 3.61 -9.72
C THR A 46 10.00 3.09 -8.88
N HIS A 47 9.72 2.48 -7.72
CA HIS A 47 10.74 1.92 -6.85
C HIS A 47 11.43 0.73 -7.52
N GLU A 48 12.77 0.74 -7.52
CA GLU A 48 13.56 -0.35 -8.07
C GLU A 48 13.31 -1.66 -7.30
N GLY A 49 13.03 -2.74 -8.02
CA GLY A 49 12.71 -4.03 -7.40
C GLY A 49 11.25 -4.21 -6.98
N THR A 50 10.41 -3.17 -7.01
CA THR A 50 8.96 -3.32 -6.77
C THR A 50 8.19 -3.19 -8.07
N ARG A 51 7.18 -4.04 -8.28
CA ARG A 51 6.28 -3.91 -9.43
C ARG A 51 4.83 -4.16 -9.03
N ILE A 52 3.93 -3.37 -9.61
CA ILE A 52 2.48 -3.64 -9.57
C ILE A 52 2.19 -4.61 -10.71
N LEU A 53 1.75 -5.83 -10.37
CA LEU A 53 1.43 -6.88 -11.33
C LEU A 53 0.09 -6.63 -12.01
N GLU A 54 -0.92 -6.29 -11.21
CA GLU A 54 -2.27 -6.04 -11.68
C GLU A 54 -3.07 -5.23 -10.64
N VAL A 55 -4.14 -4.61 -11.10
CA VAL A 55 -5.15 -3.95 -10.26
C VAL A 55 -6.39 -4.82 -10.29
N LEU A 56 -6.83 -5.26 -9.12
CA LEU A 56 -8.04 -6.07 -8.99
C LEU A 56 -9.28 -5.19 -9.21
N HIS A 57 -10.40 -5.83 -9.57
CA HIS A 57 -11.66 -5.17 -9.91
C HIS A 57 -12.23 -4.33 -8.74
N ASP A 58 -11.88 -4.72 -7.53
CA ASP A 58 -12.22 -4.07 -6.25
C ASP A 58 -11.27 -2.92 -5.87
N GLY A 59 -10.34 -2.54 -6.76
CA GLY A 59 -9.47 -1.38 -6.59
C GLY A 59 -8.18 -1.64 -5.82
N ARG A 60 -7.94 -2.89 -5.37
CA ARG A 60 -6.69 -3.31 -4.73
C ARG A 60 -5.59 -3.53 -5.76
N CYS A 61 -4.34 -3.36 -5.35
CA CYS A 61 -3.18 -3.62 -6.19
C CYS A 61 -2.50 -4.92 -5.76
N HIS A 62 -2.23 -5.80 -6.73
CA HIS A 62 -1.33 -6.92 -6.56
C HIS A 62 0.09 -6.44 -6.85
N VAL A 63 0.94 -6.48 -5.84
CA VAL A 63 2.34 -6.03 -5.91
C VAL A 63 3.28 -7.19 -5.67
N ILE A 64 4.50 -7.07 -6.19
CA ILE A 64 5.61 -8.00 -5.94
C ILE A 64 6.83 -7.23 -5.46
N ASP A 65 7.56 -7.85 -4.53
CA ASP A 65 8.82 -7.36 -3.96
C ASP A 65 8.69 -5.91 -3.43
N CYS A 66 7.54 -5.60 -2.83
CA CYS A 66 7.31 -4.30 -2.19
C CYS A 66 7.82 -4.32 -0.75
N PRO A 67 8.91 -3.61 -0.42
CA PRO A 67 9.49 -3.66 0.92
C PRO A 67 8.62 -2.96 1.98
N VAL A 68 7.69 -2.10 1.56
CA VAL A 68 6.70 -1.45 2.46
C VAL A 68 5.73 -2.46 3.04
N VAL A 69 5.42 -3.52 2.30
CA VAL A 69 4.42 -4.51 2.74
C VAL A 69 5.07 -5.48 3.71
N THR A 70 4.58 -5.50 4.95
CA THR A 70 5.08 -6.41 5.99
C THR A 70 3.92 -7.13 6.67
N ALA A 71 4.21 -8.27 7.32
CA ALA A 71 3.22 -9.01 8.09
C ALA A 71 2.57 -8.19 9.23
N ALA A 72 3.25 -7.15 9.71
CA ALA A 72 2.74 -6.25 10.75
C ALA A 72 1.95 -5.05 10.18
N GLY A 73 1.93 -4.85 8.85
CA GLY A 73 1.32 -3.71 8.18
C GLY A 73 2.31 -2.92 7.31
N PRO A 74 1.95 -1.68 6.90
CA PRO A 74 2.81 -0.83 6.07
C PRO A 74 3.99 -0.27 6.87
N ASP A 75 5.20 -0.44 6.34
CA ASP A 75 6.43 0.15 6.88
C ASP A 75 7.14 1.01 5.84
N PHE A 76 6.74 2.29 5.75
CA PHE A 76 7.27 3.25 4.77
C PHE A 76 8.73 3.62 5.00
N THR A 77 9.30 3.30 6.17
CA THR A 77 10.71 3.55 6.46
C THR A 77 11.64 2.74 5.55
N ARG A 78 11.16 1.62 5.00
CA ARG A 78 11.92 0.71 4.13
C ARG A 78 12.08 1.17 2.69
N VAL A 79 11.31 2.18 2.27
CA VAL A 79 11.40 2.79 0.92
C VAL A 79 11.98 4.20 0.95
N ARG A 80 12.36 4.69 2.13
CA ARG A 80 12.96 6.01 2.26
C ARG A 80 14.37 5.94 1.69
N ARG A 81 14.59 6.60 0.54
CA ARG A 81 15.91 6.81 -0.04
C ARG A 81 16.75 7.63 0.96
N ASP A 82 17.88 7.09 1.39
CA ASP A 82 18.98 7.85 2.00
C ASP A 82 19.62 8.79 0.96
#